data_AF-A0A7K7KEM2-F1
#
_entry.id   AF-A0A7K7KEM2-F1
#
_cell.length_a   1.000
_cell.length_b   1.000
_cell.length_c   1.000
_cell.angle_alpha   90.00
_cell.angle_beta   90.00
_cell.angle_gamma   90.00
#
_symmetry.space_group_name_H-M   'P 1'
#
loop_
_entity.id
_entity.type
_entity.pdbx_description
1 polymer ?
#
loop_
_entity_poly.entity_id
_entity_poly.type
_entity_poly.pdbx_seq_one_letter_code
_entity_poly.pdbx_strand_id
1 'polypeptide(L)'
;VEEIRGCIEKLSEDVEQVKKQHSAILAAPNPDEKTKQELEDLTADIKKTANKVRSKLKAIEQSIEQEEGLNRSSADLRIRKTQV
;
A
#
# COMPACT_ATOMS: atom_id res chain seq x y z
N VAL A 1 9.64 -8.86 -2.58
CA VAL A 1 8.32 -9.25 -2.01
C VAL A 1 8.17 -8.75 -0.58
N GLU A 2 9.10 -9.05 0.33
CA GLU A 2 9.05 -8.58 1.73
C GLU A 2 8.83 -7.07 1.90
N GLU A 3 9.48 -6.22 1.11
CA GLU A 3 9.25 -4.76 1.21
C GLU A 3 7.82 -4.35 0.80
N ILE A 4 7.21 -5.06 -0.17
CA ILE A 4 5.82 -4.81 -0.57
C ILE A 4 4.87 -5.25 0.55
N ARG A 5 5.14 -6.41 1.15
CA ARG A 5 4.39 -6.93 2.29
C ARG A 5 4.45 -5.97 3.48
N GLY A 6 5.63 -5.47 3.84
CA GLY A 6 5.77 -4.46 4.89
C GLY A 6 5.05 -3.15 4.57
N CYS A 7 5.01 -2.73 3.30
CA CYS A 7 4.21 -1.56 2.90
C CYS A 7 2.69 -1.82 3.03
N ILE A 8 2.21 -3.03 2.75
CA ILE A 8 0.80 -3.43 2.90
C ILE A 8 0.42 -3.51 4.38
N GLU A 9 1.27 -4.08 5.23
CA GLU A 9 1.06 -4.13 6.69
C GLU A 9 0.97 -2.72 7.27
N LYS A 10 1.90 -1.83 6.91
CA LYS A 10 1.84 -0.41 7.29
C LYS A 10 0.55 0.24 6.80
N LEU A 11 0.15 0.02 5.55
CA LEU A 11 -1.10 0.58 5.01
C LEU A 11 -2.32 0.15 5.83
N SER A 12 -2.34 -1.12 6.26
CA SER A 12 -3.43 -1.64 7.09
C SER A 12 -3.47 -0.96 8.46
N GLU A 13 -2.31 -0.73 9.08
CA GLU A 13 -2.20 -0.03 10.35
C GLU A 13 -2.63 1.44 10.23
N ASP A 14 -2.12 2.15 9.23
CA ASP A 14 -2.46 3.55 8.97
C ASP A 14 -3.97 3.72 8.74
N VAL A 15 -4.61 2.79 8.00
CA VAL A 15 -6.07 2.80 7.76
C VAL A 15 -6.88 2.59 9.04
N GLU A 16 -6.44 1.69 9.92
CA GLU A 16 -7.09 1.50 11.23
C GLU A 16 -6.93 2.73 12.13
N GLN A 17 -5.79 3.41 12.07
CA GLN A 17 -5.57 4.65 12.81
C GLN A 17 -6.47 5.78 12.30
N VAL A 18 -6.62 5.93 10.98
CA VAL A 18 -7.54 6.89 10.36
C VAL A 18 -8.98 6.66 10.82
N LYS A 19 -9.45 5.40 10.85
CA LYS A 19 -10.81 5.08 11.34
C LYS A 19 -11.00 5.55 12.78
N LYS A 20 -10.04 5.28 13.66
CA LYS A 20 -10.09 5.70 15.08
C LYS A 20 -10.14 7.21 15.22
N GLN A 21 -9.26 7.94 14.52
CA GLN A 21 -9.22 9.40 14.58
C GLN A 21 -10.49 10.02 13.98
N HIS A 22 -11.01 9.49 12.87
CA HIS A 22 -12.30 9.91 12.32
C HIS A 22 -13.44 9.73 13.33
N SER A 23 -13.52 8.57 13.99
CA SER A 23 -14.53 8.34 15.02
C SER A 23 -14.40 9.33 16.19
N ALA A 24 -13.18 9.62 16.63
CA ALA A 24 -12.93 10.58 17.72
C ALA A 24 -13.34 12.01 17.35
N ILE A 25 -13.02 12.46 16.12
CA ILE A 25 -13.39 13.79 15.62
C ILE A 25 -14.91 13.93 15.53
N LEU A 26 -15.62 12.91 15.02
CA LEU A 26 -17.07 12.93 14.88
C LEU A 26 -17.80 12.88 16.23
N ALA A 27 -17.20 12.26 17.25
CA ALA A 27 -17.75 12.18 18.59
C ALA A 27 -17.50 13.44 19.44
N ALA A 28 -16.53 14.28 19.04
CA ALA A 28 -16.15 15.46 19.78
C ALA A 28 -17.01 16.68 19.38
N PRO A 29 -17.68 17.37 20.34
CA PRO A 29 -18.45 18.58 20.03
C PRO A 29 -17.58 19.75 19.56
N ASN A 30 -16.30 19.78 19.94
CA ASN A 30 -15.28 20.70 19.44
C ASN A 30 -13.99 19.91 19.16
N PRO A 31 -13.78 19.39 17.94
CA PRO A 31 -12.60 18.61 17.61
C PRO A 31 -11.34 19.48 17.57
N ASP A 32 -10.27 18.96 18.18
CA ASP A 32 -8.97 19.61 18.26
C ASP A 32 -8.29 19.69 16.89
N GLU A 33 -7.75 20.85 16.55
CA GLU A 33 -7.18 21.13 15.22
C GLU A 33 -5.95 20.27 14.94
N LYS A 34 -5.19 19.94 15.99
CA LYS A 34 -4.05 19.00 15.87
C LYS A 34 -4.52 17.61 15.45
N THR A 35 -5.66 17.14 15.93
CA THR A 35 -6.20 15.81 15.57
C THR A 35 -6.65 15.78 14.11
N LYS A 36 -7.15 16.91 13.56
CA LYS A 36 -7.43 17.02 12.12
C LYS A 36 -6.15 17.00 11.28
N GLN A 37 -5.11 17.72 11.71
CA GLN A 37 -3.84 17.71 11.00
C GLN A 37 -3.22 16.31 10.97
N GLU A 38 -3.22 15.59 12.10
CA GLU A 38 -2.71 14.21 12.16
C GLU A 38 -3.48 13.27 11.21
N LEU A 39 -4.79 13.47 11.07
CA LEU A 39 -5.64 12.71 10.15
C LEU A 39 -5.33 13.02 8.67
N GLU A 40 -5.09 14.30 8.34
CA GLU A 40 -4.66 14.71 7.00
C GLU A 40 -3.30 14.11 6.64
N ASP A 41 -2.35 14.14 7.58
CA ASP A 41 -1.01 13.58 7.41
C ASP A 41 -1.08 12.05 7.18
N LEU A 42 -1.87 11.33 7.98
CA LEU A 42 -2.10 9.90 7.79
C LEU A 42 -2.72 9.59 6.43
N THR A 43 -3.69 10.40 5.99
CA THR A 43 -4.33 10.22 4.68
C THR A 43 -3.32 10.42 3.53
N ALA A 44 -2.43 11.42 3.67
CA ALA A 44 -1.36 11.65 2.70
C ALA A 44 -0.35 10.49 2.67
N ASP A 45 0.03 9.97 3.83
CA ASP A 45 0.96 8.84 3.95
C ASP A 45 0.38 7.53 3.40
N ILE A 46 -0.91 7.26 3.65
CA ILE A 46 -1.64 6.14 3.03
C ILE A 46 -1.59 6.26 1.52
N LYS A 47 -1.93 7.44 0.96
CA LYS A 47 -1.95 7.66 -0.49
C LYS A 47 -0.56 7.47 -1.11
N LYS A 48 0.49 7.91 -0.42
CA LYS A 48 1.88 7.75 -0.87
C LYS A 48 2.31 6.28 -0.84
N THR A 49 2.03 5.58 0.26
CA THR A 49 2.40 4.16 0.44
C THR A 49 1.63 3.27 -0.53
N ALA A 50 0.33 3.50 -0.73
CA ALA A 50 -0.49 2.79 -1.71
C ALA A 50 0.06 2.96 -3.14
N ASN A 51 0.44 4.17 -3.53
CA ASN A 51 1.04 4.40 -4.84
C ASN A 51 2.39 3.69 -4.99
N LYS A 52 3.22 3.65 -3.94
CA LYS A 52 4.48 2.90 -3.95
C LYS A 52 4.24 1.40 -4.16
N VAL A 53 3.28 0.81 -3.45
CA VAL A 53 2.89 -0.60 -3.62
C VAL A 53 2.41 -0.86 -5.05
N ARG A 54 1.47 -0.05 -5.54
CA ARG A 54 0.93 -0.17 -6.91
C ARG A 54 2.02 -0.12 -7.98
N SER A 55 2.92 0.86 -7.90
CA SER A 55 4.02 1.00 -8.88
C SER A 55 4.96 -0.20 -8.86
N LYS A 56 5.25 -0.76 -7.69
CA LYS A 56 6.12 -1.94 -7.57
C LYS A 56 5.46 -3.20 -8.11
N LEU A 57 4.18 -3.43 -7.81
CA LEU A 57 3.44 -4.56 -8.38
C LEU A 57 3.41 -4.48 -9.91
N LYS A 58 3.11 -3.28 -10.45
CA LYS A 58 3.11 -3.05 -11.90
C LYS A 58 4.47 -3.32 -12.55
N ALA A 59 5.58 -2.96 -11.89
CA ALA A 59 6.92 -3.25 -12.38
C ALA A 59 7.21 -4.76 -12.41
N ILE A 60 6.72 -5.52 -11.42
CA ILE A 60 6.86 -6.98 -11.40
C ILE A 60 6.03 -7.61 -12.52
N GLU A 61 4.78 -7.19 -12.71
CA GLU A 61 3.92 -7.65 -13.81
C GLU A 61 4.59 -7.42 -15.17
N GLN A 62 5.09 -6.20 -15.42
CA GLN A 62 5.77 -5.87 -16.68
C GLN A 62 7.03 -6.71 -16.91
N SER A 63 7.79 -6.98 -15.85
CA SER A 63 8.98 -7.84 -15.93
C SER A 63 8.61 -9.29 -16.28
N ILE A 64 7.48 -9.79 -15.77
CA ILE A 64 6.98 -11.13 -16.08
C ILE A 64 6.52 -11.19 -17.55
N GLU A 65 5.73 -10.22 -18.01
CA GLU A 65 5.25 -10.15 -19.40
C GLU A 65 6.41 -10.11 -20.42
N GLN A 66 7.47 -9.36 -20.12
CA GLN A 66 8.67 -9.30 -20.97
C GLN A 66 9.39 -10.67 -21.05
N GLU A 67 9.53 -11.38 -19.93
CA GLU A 67 10.14 -12.72 -19.92
C GLU A 67 9.29 -13.76 -20.67
N GLU A 68 7.95 -13.64 -20.60
CA GLU A 68 7.03 -14.50 -21.37
C GLU A 68 7.13 -14.26 -22.87
N GLY A 69 7.25 -13.00 -23.31
CA GLY A 69 7.46 -12.65 -24.72
C GLY A 69 8.73 -13.25 -25.34
N LEU A 70 9.71 -13.62 -24.50
CA LEU A 70 10.95 -14.29 -24.91
C LEU A 70 10.83 -15.83 -24.93
N ASN A 71 9.64 -16.40 -24.67
CA ASN A 71 9.35 -17.84 -24.61
C ASN A 71 10.27 -18.63 -23.66
N ARG A 72 10.88 -17.97 -22.68
CA ARG A 72 11.72 -18.59 -21.65
C ARG A 72 10.85 -19.05 -20.48
N SER A 73 10.16 -20.16 -20.65
CA SER A 73 9.48 -20.82 -19.52
C SER A 73 10.52 -21.41 -18.57
N SER A 74 10.69 -20.79 -17.40
CA SER A 74 11.62 -21.21 -16.35
C SER A 74 10.89 -21.43 -15.02
N ALA A 75 11.50 -22.17 -14.11
CA ALA A 75 10.97 -22.33 -12.75
C ALA A 75 10.88 -20.97 -12.02
N ASP A 76 11.86 -20.09 -12.19
CA ASP A 76 11.88 -18.74 -11.61
C ASP A 76 10.72 -17.86 -12.11
N LEU A 77 10.35 -17.97 -13.38
CA LEU A 77 9.23 -17.23 -13.96
C LEU A 77 7.90 -17.65 -13.31
N ARG A 78 7.71 -18.96 -13.08
CA ARG A 78 6.52 -19.49 -12.39
C ARG A 78 6.45 -19.05 -10.93
N ILE A 79 7.59 -19.07 -10.22
CA ILE A 79 7.67 -18.60 -8.82
C ILE A 79 7.29 -17.12 -8.73
N ARG A 80 7.82 -16.27 -9.62
CA ARG A 80 7.49 -14.84 -9.65
C ARG A 80 6.01 -14.60 -9.95
N LYS A 81 5.39 -15.38 -10.85
CA LYS A 81 3.94 -15.30 -11.13
C LYS A 81 3.06 -15.62 -9.92
N THR A 82 3.45 -16.60 -9.09
CA THR A 82 2.68 -16.97 -7.89
C THR A 82 2.85 -15.96 -6.75
N GLN A 83 3.91 -15.14 -6.78
CA GLN A 83 4.18 -14.14 -5.73
C GLN A 83 3.52 -12.77 -5.98
N VAL A 84 2.96 -12.54 -7.17
CA VAL A 84 2.14 -11.38 -7.53
C VAL A 84 0.68 -11.68 -7.21
#